data_AF-A0A7J4SSH9-F1
#
_entry.id   AF-A0A7J4SSH9-F1
#
_cell.length_a   1.000
_cell.length_b   1.000
_cell.length_c   1.000
_cell.angle_alpha   90.00
_cell.angle_beta   90.00
_cell.angle_gamma   90.00
#
_symmetry.space_group_name_H-M   'P 1'
#
loop_
_entity.id
_entity.type
_entity.pdbx_description
1 polymer ?
#
loop_
_entity_poly.entity_id
_entity_poly.type
_entity_poly.pdbx_seq_one_letter_code
_entity_poly.pdbx_strand_id
1 'polypeptide(L)'
;MRTFASMLVLTMLITCSFQASAQSESIYSDIVWDTDRTHSGEIVIAEGGSLTIENSVVTMAEGSRIVVDEGGALIIDGSTITTSGPLYDIVGFGYGAGEDGSAFLIPASDYSESFTAVINAVDEGSFFGMEFIAENGQSAYGNETAAELTFDAGDGDTWVTVTGIPSASMGISGVVINLDSGADDDLIHIPSYDLQTRNMRPYGNPSYEIESYGAVQITSSDIDRGRWVMNGDTTITGGAINDAGPIFATENSASISINGTLIDGSLDDHDVRMGGSTSSDFV
;
A
#
# COMPACT_ATOMS: atom_id res chain seq x y z
N MET A 1 -65.49 -24.16 -21.35
CA MET A 1 -64.85 -25.12 -20.43
C MET A 1 -63.37 -24.83 -20.39
N ARG A 2 -62.86 -24.57 -19.19
CA ARG A 2 -61.46 -24.29 -18.88
C ARG A 2 -60.74 -25.62 -18.75
N THR A 3 -59.56 -25.77 -19.36
CA THR A 3 -58.54 -26.71 -18.89
C THR A 3 -57.19 -26.01 -18.99
N PHE A 4 -56.61 -25.80 -17.81
CA PHE A 4 -55.29 -25.25 -17.56
C PHE A 4 -54.21 -26.22 -18.06
N ALA A 5 -53.23 -25.71 -18.82
CA ALA A 5 -51.92 -26.31 -18.92
C ALA A 5 -50.94 -25.30 -18.32
N SER A 6 -50.56 -25.56 -17.07
CA SER A 6 -49.51 -24.84 -16.35
C SER A 6 -48.17 -25.33 -16.88
N MET A 7 -47.40 -24.46 -17.54
CA MET A 7 -46.03 -24.73 -17.94
C MET A 7 -45.12 -23.88 -17.06
N LEU A 8 -44.60 -24.51 -16.01
CA LEU A 8 -43.60 -23.96 -15.10
C LEU A 8 -42.30 -23.74 -15.90
N VAL A 9 -41.96 -22.48 -16.20
CA VAL A 9 -40.65 -22.12 -16.76
C VAL A 9 -39.72 -21.86 -15.58
N LEU A 10 -38.82 -22.82 -15.32
CA LEU A 10 -37.73 -22.68 -14.37
C LEU A 10 -36.55 -21.99 -15.07
N THR A 11 -36.38 -20.69 -14.83
CA THR A 11 -35.25 -19.92 -15.35
C THR A 11 -34.02 -20.23 -14.51
N MET A 12 -33.11 -21.04 -15.06
CA MET A 12 -31.81 -21.36 -14.47
C MET A 12 -30.87 -20.18 -14.75
N LEU A 13 -30.59 -19.35 -13.74
CA LEU A 13 -29.53 -18.34 -13.78
C LEU A 13 -28.19 -19.07 -13.70
N ILE A 14 -27.54 -19.26 -14.86
CA ILE A 14 -26.13 -19.62 -14.92
C ILE A 14 -25.36 -18.35 -14.58
N THR A 15 -24.87 -18.25 -13.36
CA THR A 15 -23.83 -17.29 -13.01
C THR A 15 -22.56 -17.74 -13.71
N CYS A 16 -22.29 -17.20 -14.90
CA CYS A 16 -20.96 -17.26 -15.49
C CYS A 16 -20.05 -16.44 -14.57
N SER A 17 -19.26 -17.11 -13.75
CA SER A 17 -18.08 -16.52 -13.15
C SER A 17 -17.16 -16.13 -14.31
N PHE A 18 -17.08 -14.84 -14.61
CA PHE A 18 -15.99 -14.32 -15.42
C PHE A 18 -14.72 -14.54 -14.61
N GLN A 19 -13.93 -15.56 -14.96
CA GLN A 19 -12.52 -15.52 -14.62
C GLN A 19 -11.93 -14.43 -15.50
N ALA A 20 -11.66 -13.26 -14.91
CA ALA A 20 -10.84 -12.26 -15.55
C ALA A 20 -9.46 -12.91 -15.78
N SER A 21 -9.20 -13.32 -17.02
CA SER A 21 -7.82 -13.56 -17.43
C SER A 21 -7.12 -12.22 -17.28
N ALA A 22 -6.03 -12.17 -16.51
CA ALA A 22 -5.12 -11.04 -16.57
C ALA A 22 -4.77 -10.85 -18.06
N GLN A 23 -5.19 -9.73 -18.63
CA GLN A 23 -4.88 -9.40 -20.02
C GLN A 23 -3.42 -8.96 -20.03
N SER A 24 -2.59 -9.62 -20.84
CA SER A 24 -1.21 -9.18 -21.10
C SER A 24 -1.19 -8.42 -22.43
N GLU A 25 -0.67 -7.20 -22.39
CA GLU A 25 -0.50 -6.31 -23.55
C GLU A 25 0.99 -6.11 -23.80
N SER A 26 1.45 -6.34 -25.04
CA SER A 26 2.85 -6.17 -25.40
C SER A 26 3.05 -4.97 -26.33
N ILE A 27 4.04 -4.14 -26.02
CA ILE A 27 4.41 -2.92 -26.73
C ILE A 27 5.74 -3.16 -27.46
N TYR A 28 5.67 -3.14 -28.79
CA TYR A 28 6.84 -3.34 -29.69
C TYR A 28 7.20 -2.07 -30.50
N SER A 29 6.55 -0.96 -30.19
CA SER A 29 6.73 0.33 -30.87
C SER A 29 6.51 1.47 -29.87
N ASP A 30 6.75 2.70 -30.30
CA ASP A 30 6.50 3.87 -29.47
C ASP A 30 4.99 4.10 -29.30
N ILE A 31 4.55 4.16 -28.04
CA ILE A 31 3.17 4.44 -27.63
C ILE A 31 3.18 5.57 -26.61
N VAL A 32 2.21 6.49 -26.74
CA VAL A 32 2.02 7.60 -25.80
C VAL A 32 0.65 7.49 -25.14
N TRP A 33 0.63 7.59 -23.82
CA TRP A 33 -0.54 7.69 -22.96
C TRP A 33 -0.57 9.08 -22.36
N ASP A 34 -1.44 9.93 -22.91
CA ASP A 34 -1.58 11.36 -22.58
C ASP A 34 -2.91 11.69 -21.88
N THR A 35 -3.59 10.66 -21.41
CA THR A 35 -4.96 10.72 -20.90
C THR A 35 -5.17 9.75 -19.75
N ASP A 36 -5.88 10.22 -18.73
CA ASP A 36 -6.20 9.44 -17.53
C ASP A 36 -6.84 8.11 -17.88
N ARG A 37 -6.41 7.06 -17.19
CA ARG A 37 -6.89 5.71 -17.45
C ARG A 37 -6.69 4.78 -16.27
N THR A 38 -7.49 3.72 -16.26
CA THR A 38 -7.27 2.57 -15.40
C THR A 38 -6.73 1.43 -16.24
N HIS A 39 -5.65 0.80 -15.77
CA HIS A 39 -5.08 -0.39 -16.40
C HIS A 39 -5.25 -1.61 -15.49
N SER A 40 -5.62 -2.75 -16.08
CA SER A 40 -5.73 -4.02 -15.38
C SER A 40 -4.98 -5.09 -16.17
N GLY A 41 -4.12 -5.83 -15.47
CA GLY A 41 -3.31 -6.88 -16.09
C GLY A 41 -1.85 -6.48 -16.24
N GLU A 42 -1.18 -7.06 -17.23
CA GLU A 42 0.25 -6.88 -17.43
C GLU A 42 0.53 -6.09 -18.72
N ILE A 43 1.42 -5.11 -18.63
CA ILE A 43 2.01 -4.41 -19.78
C ILE A 43 3.45 -4.90 -19.91
N VAL A 44 3.83 -5.38 -21.09
CA VAL A 44 5.20 -5.78 -21.42
C VAL A 44 5.74 -4.85 -22.50
N ILE A 45 6.73 -4.03 -22.15
CA ILE A 45 7.45 -3.17 -23.09
C ILE A 45 8.67 -3.96 -23.58
N ALA A 46 8.54 -4.50 -24.79
CA ALA A 46 9.55 -5.37 -25.38
C ALA A 46 10.73 -4.57 -25.96
N GLU A 47 11.80 -5.27 -26.33
CA GLU A 47 12.95 -4.71 -27.03
C GLU A 47 12.53 -3.81 -28.21
N GLY A 48 13.02 -2.57 -28.23
CA GLY A 48 12.73 -1.59 -29.27
C GLY A 48 11.34 -0.92 -29.17
N GLY A 49 10.52 -1.32 -28.21
CA GLY A 49 9.28 -0.63 -27.84
C GLY A 49 9.49 0.45 -26.78
N SER A 50 8.61 1.44 -26.75
CA SER A 50 8.59 2.44 -25.69
C SER A 50 7.17 2.81 -25.29
N LEU A 51 6.92 2.90 -23.99
CA LEU A 51 5.71 3.49 -23.43
C LEU A 51 6.05 4.82 -22.78
N THR A 52 5.46 5.89 -23.28
CA THR A 52 5.49 7.22 -22.64
C THR A 52 4.15 7.50 -21.98
N ILE A 53 4.15 7.79 -20.68
CA ILE A 53 2.99 8.27 -19.93
C ILE A 53 3.26 9.74 -19.65
N GLU A 54 2.45 10.63 -20.21
CA GLU A 54 2.65 12.08 -20.13
C GLU A 54 1.41 12.80 -19.60
N ASN A 55 1.62 13.74 -18.67
CA ASN A 55 0.61 14.65 -18.13
C ASN A 55 -0.73 13.98 -17.78
N SER A 56 -0.70 12.76 -17.23
CA SER A 56 -1.90 11.97 -16.98
C SER A 56 -1.81 11.14 -15.70
N VAL A 57 -2.97 10.68 -15.24
CA VAL A 57 -3.09 9.78 -14.10
C VAL A 57 -3.38 8.36 -14.58
N VAL A 58 -2.47 7.43 -14.28
CA VAL A 58 -2.67 6.00 -14.54
C VAL A 58 -2.96 5.28 -13.24
N THR A 59 -4.19 4.77 -13.10
CA THR A 59 -4.60 3.93 -11.97
C THR A 59 -4.39 2.46 -12.31
N MET A 60 -3.42 1.82 -11.68
CA MET A 60 -3.16 0.39 -11.79
C MET A 60 -4.12 -0.39 -10.89
N ALA A 61 -4.86 -1.34 -11.46
CA ALA A 61 -5.72 -2.23 -10.70
C ALA A 61 -4.89 -3.23 -9.87
N GLU A 62 -5.48 -3.79 -8.82
CA GLU A 62 -4.83 -4.78 -7.96
C GLU A 62 -4.27 -5.97 -8.77
N GLY A 63 -3.01 -6.33 -8.50
CA GLY A 63 -2.29 -7.41 -9.18
C GLY A 63 -1.78 -7.05 -10.58
N SER A 64 -1.90 -5.80 -11.01
CA SER A 64 -1.40 -5.35 -12.31
C SER A 64 0.11 -5.13 -12.29
N ARG A 65 0.74 -5.18 -13.47
CA ARG A 65 2.19 -5.05 -13.59
C ARG A 65 2.62 -4.32 -14.86
N ILE A 66 3.72 -3.57 -14.77
CA ILE A 66 4.48 -3.10 -15.94
C ILE A 66 5.82 -3.83 -15.93
N VAL A 67 6.17 -4.41 -17.07
CA VAL A 67 7.41 -5.13 -17.31
C VAL A 67 8.14 -4.41 -18.43
N VAL A 68 9.38 -4.00 -18.20
CA VAL A 68 10.24 -3.42 -19.23
C VAL A 68 11.34 -4.43 -19.51
N ASP A 69 11.28 -5.08 -20.66
CA ASP A 69 12.33 -6.01 -21.08
C ASP A 69 13.62 -5.25 -21.42
N GLU A 70 14.75 -5.97 -21.44
CA GLU A 70 16.02 -5.42 -21.91
C GLU A 70 15.85 -4.80 -23.32
N GLY A 71 16.31 -3.55 -23.48
CA GLY A 71 16.14 -2.79 -24.73
C GLY A 71 14.76 -2.14 -24.92
N GLY A 72 13.80 -2.34 -24.02
CA GLY A 72 12.56 -1.57 -23.93
C GLY A 72 12.73 -0.29 -23.10
N ALA A 73 11.78 0.64 -23.20
CA ALA A 73 11.82 1.90 -22.45
C ALA A 73 10.46 2.34 -21.88
N LEU A 74 10.42 2.61 -20.57
CA LEU A 74 9.30 3.26 -19.89
C LEU A 74 9.67 4.72 -19.56
N ILE A 75 8.83 5.66 -19.99
CA ILE A 75 8.99 7.10 -19.73
C ILE A 75 7.74 7.60 -19.02
N ILE A 76 7.90 8.24 -17.87
CA ILE A 76 6.82 8.85 -17.09
C ILE A 76 7.17 10.31 -16.88
N ASP A 77 6.39 11.23 -17.46
CA ASP A 77 6.66 12.67 -17.44
C ASP A 77 5.43 13.46 -17.00
N GLY A 78 5.59 14.28 -15.95
CA GLY A 78 4.52 15.10 -15.39
C GLY A 78 3.25 14.32 -15.01
N SER A 79 3.39 13.03 -14.66
CA SER A 79 2.27 12.09 -14.52
C SER A 79 2.16 11.53 -13.11
N THR A 80 1.03 10.88 -12.82
CA THR A 80 0.83 10.15 -11.57
C THR A 80 0.56 8.68 -11.86
N ILE A 81 1.34 7.78 -11.28
CA ILE A 81 1.03 6.34 -11.25
C ILE A 81 0.49 6.03 -9.85
N THR A 82 -0.72 5.51 -9.79
CA THR A 82 -1.41 5.24 -8.53
C THR A 82 -2.21 3.94 -8.63
N THR A 83 -2.93 3.60 -7.58
CA THR A 83 -3.72 2.37 -7.52
C THR A 83 -5.01 2.56 -6.74
N SER A 84 -6.05 1.84 -7.16
CA SER A 84 -7.29 1.67 -6.40
C SER A 84 -7.29 0.37 -5.58
N GLY A 85 -6.17 -0.37 -5.58
CA GLY A 85 -6.01 -1.55 -4.75
C GLY A 85 -6.03 -1.20 -3.26
N PRO A 86 -6.16 -2.21 -2.38
CA PRO A 86 -6.23 -1.97 -0.95
C PRO A 86 -5.00 -1.20 -0.48
N LEU A 87 -5.25 -0.31 0.48
CA LEU A 87 -4.22 0.48 1.12
C LEU A 87 -3.38 -0.43 2.01
N TYR A 88 -2.13 -0.04 2.26
CA TYR A 88 -1.28 -0.82 3.12
C TYR A 88 -1.77 -0.76 4.57
N ASP A 89 -1.63 -1.89 5.25
CA ASP A 89 -1.63 -1.96 6.69
C ASP A 89 -0.33 -1.32 7.23
N ILE A 90 -0.14 -1.27 8.55
CA ILE A 90 1.13 -0.79 9.13
C ILE A 90 1.75 -1.83 10.06
N VAL A 91 3.07 -1.94 10.08
CA VAL A 91 3.80 -2.80 11.00
C VAL A 91 4.97 -2.06 11.63
N GLY A 92 5.22 -2.33 12.91
CA GLY A 92 6.36 -1.76 13.63
C GLY A 92 7.68 -2.48 13.37
N PHE A 93 8.79 -1.78 13.55
CA PHE A 93 10.14 -2.34 13.50
C PHE A 93 10.58 -3.05 14.80
N GLY A 94 9.81 -2.89 15.90
CA GLY A 94 10.01 -3.65 17.15
C GLY A 94 11.04 -3.10 18.12
N TYR A 95 11.39 -1.81 18.01
CA TYR A 95 12.44 -1.23 18.84
C TYR A 95 11.86 -0.55 20.08
N GLY A 96 11.77 -1.28 21.19
CA GLY A 96 11.63 -0.72 22.54
C GLY A 96 10.35 0.09 22.83
N ALA A 97 10.27 0.63 24.04
CA ALA A 97 9.19 1.52 24.48
C ALA A 97 9.66 2.99 24.45
N GLY A 98 8.74 3.94 24.27
CA GLY A 98 9.02 5.39 24.32
C GLY A 98 9.01 6.06 22.94
N GLU A 99 9.61 7.25 22.84
CA GLU A 99 9.56 8.10 21.63
C GLU A 99 10.19 7.45 20.38
N ASP A 100 11.13 6.52 20.58
CA ASP A 100 11.78 5.75 19.52
C ASP A 100 11.04 4.42 19.20
N GLY A 101 9.95 4.13 19.91
CA GLY A 101 9.13 2.95 19.72
C GLY A 101 8.27 3.01 18.46
N SER A 102 7.86 1.83 17.97
CA SER A 102 6.82 1.74 16.95
C SER A 102 5.48 2.17 17.55
N ALA A 103 4.93 3.27 17.07
CA ALA A 103 3.75 3.88 17.66
C ALA A 103 2.83 4.48 16.61
N PHE A 104 1.55 4.59 16.96
CA PHE A 104 0.53 5.29 16.18
C PHE A 104 -0.29 6.20 17.09
N LEU A 105 -0.86 7.27 16.52
CA LEU A 105 -1.64 8.25 17.25
C LEU A 105 -3.12 7.85 17.29
N ILE A 106 -3.70 7.78 18.49
CA ILE A 106 -5.16 7.78 18.66
C ILE A 106 -5.62 9.25 18.77
N PRO A 107 -6.48 9.74 17.88
CA PRO A 107 -6.96 11.12 17.90
C PRO A 107 -8.07 11.31 18.94
N ALA A 108 -7.77 11.05 20.21
CA ALA A 108 -8.76 11.08 21.28
C ALA A 108 -9.40 12.47 21.45
N SER A 109 -8.70 13.54 21.08
CA SER A 109 -9.21 14.91 21.20
C SER A 109 -10.36 15.24 20.23
N ASP A 110 -10.58 14.40 19.22
CA ASP A 110 -11.71 14.52 18.28
C ASP A 110 -13.05 14.10 18.92
N TYR A 111 -13.01 13.42 20.07
CA TYR A 111 -14.19 12.85 20.72
C TYR A 111 -14.50 13.53 22.06
N SER A 112 -15.75 13.98 22.22
CA SER A 112 -16.21 14.63 23.46
C SER A 112 -16.72 13.66 24.54
N GLU A 113 -16.78 12.38 24.21
CA GLU A 113 -17.33 11.30 25.04
C GLU A 113 -16.25 10.26 25.32
N SER A 114 -16.42 9.46 26.37
CA SER A 114 -15.55 8.31 26.60
C SER A 114 -15.73 7.27 25.48
N PHE A 115 -14.67 6.54 25.16
CA PHE A 115 -14.71 5.54 24.11
C PHE A 115 -13.72 4.40 24.35
N THR A 116 -13.97 3.28 23.66
CA THR A 116 -13.01 2.18 23.52
C THR A 116 -12.42 2.20 22.12
N ALA A 117 -11.09 2.28 22.02
CA ALA A 117 -10.33 2.06 20.80
C ALA A 117 -10.00 0.58 20.67
N VAL A 118 -10.59 -0.09 19.68
CA VAL A 118 -10.28 -1.47 19.31
C VAL A 118 -9.26 -1.44 18.18
N ILE A 119 -8.03 -1.80 18.49
CA ILE A 119 -6.92 -1.89 17.54
C ILE A 119 -6.97 -3.27 16.92
N ASN A 120 -7.07 -3.36 15.59
CA ASN A 120 -7.26 -4.63 14.90
C ASN A 120 -5.97 -5.12 14.26
N ALA A 121 -5.70 -6.41 14.39
CA ALA A 121 -4.67 -7.08 13.63
C ALA A 121 -5.09 -7.17 12.16
N VAL A 122 -4.10 -7.31 11.28
CA VAL A 122 -4.32 -7.72 9.89
C VAL A 122 -4.96 -9.09 9.79
N ASP A 123 -5.57 -9.39 8.65
CA ASP A 123 -6.11 -10.72 8.37
C ASP A 123 -5.02 -11.78 8.53
N GLU A 124 -5.36 -12.88 9.21
CA GLU A 124 -4.44 -13.95 9.61
C GLU A 124 -3.27 -13.50 10.52
N GLY A 125 -3.33 -12.26 11.03
CA GLY A 125 -2.41 -11.69 12.00
C GLY A 125 -2.71 -12.09 13.45
N SER A 126 -1.79 -11.75 14.37
CA SER A 126 -2.00 -11.95 15.80
C SER A 126 -1.23 -10.98 16.67
N PHE A 127 -1.87 -10.49 17.74
CA PHE A 127 -1.21 -9.68 18.78
C PHE A 127 -0.86 -10.48 20.04
N PHE A 128 -0.91 -11.82 20.01
CA PHE A 128 -0.54 -12.62 21.18
C PHE A 128 0.92 -12.37 21.59
N GLY A 129 1.14 -12.02 22.86
CA GLY A 129 2.46 -11.68 23.40
C GLY A 129 2.89 -10.23 23.18
N MET A 130 1.97 -9.38 22.69
CA MET A 130 2.17 -7.95 22.50
C MET A 130 1.50 -7.15 23.61
N GLU A 131 2.07 -5.97 23.88
CA GLU A 131 1.49 -4.97 24.77
C GLU A 131 1.44 -3.61 24.07
N PHE A 132 0.26 -3.00 24.09
CA PHE A 132 -0.03 -1.66 23.59
C PHE A 132 -0.02 -0.71 24.78
N ILE A 133 0.89 0.25 24.78
CA ILE A 133 1.16 1.15 25.90
C ILE A 133 0.84 2.58 25.45
N ALA A 134 -0.22 3.16 26.00
CA ALA A 134 -0.62 4.53 25.77
C ALA A 134 0.20 5.50 26.64
N GLU A 135 0.52 6.69 26.13
CA GLU A 135 1.26 7.71 26.87
C GLU A 135 0.54 8.20 28.15
N ASN A 136 -0.79 8.03 28.21
CA ASN A 136 -1.59 8.30 29.42
C ASN A 136 -1.37 7.27 30.55
N GLY A 137 -0.51 6.26 30.32
CA GLY A 137 -0.14 5.23 31.30
C GLY A 137 -1.04 4.00 31.26
N GLN A 138 -2.05 3.95 30.40
CA GLN A 138 -2.84 2.77 30.16
C GLN A 138 -2.06 1.76 29.30
N SER A 139 -2.25 0.46 29.57
CA SER A 139 -1.77 -0.59 28.67
C SER A 139 -2.78 -1.70 28.47
N ALA A 140 -2.66 -2.39 27.34
CA ALA A 140 -3.49 -3.52 26.97
C ALA A 140 -2.65 -4.62 26.33
N TYR A 141 -2.86 -5.86 26.78
CA TYR A 141 -2.28 -7.02 26.12
C TYR A 141 -3.12 -7.40 24.91
N GLY A 142 -2.45 -7.61 23.79
CA GLY A 142 -3.08 -8.09 22.57
C GLY A 142 -3.57 -9.53 22.69
N ASN A 143 -4.70 -9.82 22.05
CA ASN A 143 -5.21 -11.17 21.87
C ASN A 143 -4.98 -11.65 20.42
N GLU A 144 -5.71 -12.68 19.97
CA GLU A 144 -5.54 -13.22 18.62
C GLU A 144 -5.90 -12.23 17.51
N THR A 145 -6.82 -11.29 17.73
CA THR A 145 -7.35 -10.42 16.67
C THR A 145 -7.28 -8.94 16.99
N ALA A 146 -7.18 -8.56 18.27
CA ALA A 146 -7.28 -7.16 18.68
C ALA A 146 -6.59 -6.85 20.02
N ALA A 147 -6.45 -5.56 20.28
CA ALA A 147 -6.16 -4.99 21.60
C ALA A 147 -7.11 -3.82 21.85
N GLU A 148 -7.51 -3.62 23.10
CA GLU A 148 -8.51 -2.61 23.47
C GLU A 148 -7.94 -1.62 24.48
N LEU A 149 -8.02 -0.33 24.16
CA LEU A 149 -7.71 0.78 25.06
C LEU A 149 -8.96 1.62 25.30
N THR A 150 -9.07 2.20 26.48
CA THR A 150 -10.20 3.03 26.89
C THR A 150 -9.72 4.46 27.08
N PHE A 151 -10.54 5.41 26.67
CA PHE A 151 -10.23 6.83 26.75
C PHE A 151 -11.38 7.55 27.44
N ASP A 152 -11.04 8.45 28.35
CA ASP A 152 -12.02 9.26 29.06
C ASP A 152 -12.43 10.47 28.22
N ALA A 153 -13.66 10.94 28.43
CA ALA A 153 -14.15 12.16 27.80
C ALA A 153 -13.20 13.35 28.06
N GLY A 154 -12.69 13.95 26.98
CA GLY A 154 -11.76 15.08 27.05
C GLY A 154 -10.28 14.71 27.14
N ASP A 155 -9.92 13.43 26.98
CA ASP A 155 -8.54 13.03 26.76
C ASP A 155 -7.98 13.69 25.49
N GLY A 156 -6.68 14.02 25.53
CA GLY A 156 -5.96 14.54 24.37
C GLY A 156 -5.45 13.42 23.47
N ASP A 157 -5.06 13.77 22.24
CA ASP A 157 -4.44 12.81 21.33
C ASP A 157 -3.28 12.07 22.00
N THR A 158 -3.27 10.75 21.88
CA THR A 158 -2.40 9.89 22.68
C THR A 158 -1.66 8.93 21.78
N TRP A 159 -0.32 8.94 21.87
CA TRP A 159 0.48 7.92 21.18
C TRP A 159 0.36 6.58 21.89
N VAL A 160 0.19 5.53 21.10
CA VAL A 160 0.17 4.14 21.55
C VAL A 160 1.40 3.45 21.01
N THR A 161 2.33 3.12 21.90
CA THR A 161 3.54 2.36 21.56
C THR A 161 3.24 0.87 21.61
N VAL A 162 3.73 0.13 20.61
CA VAL A 162 3.58 -1.33 20.52
C VAL A 162 4.89 -2.01 20.92
N THR A 163 4.83 -2.87 21.94
CA THR A 163 6.00 -3.60 22.44
C THR A 163 5.77 -5.11 22.43
N GLY A 164 6.81 -5.87 22.09
CA GLY A 164 6.77 -7.34 22.00
C GLY A 164 7.71 -7.84 20.92
N ILE A 165 7.55 -9.09 20.48
CA ILE A 165 8.40 -9.69 19.44
C ILE A 165 7.72 -9.51 18.09
N PRO A 166 8.20 -8.62 17.19
CA PRO A 166 7.67 -8.50 15.85
C PRO A 166 7.81 -9.81 15.10
N SER A 167 6.69 -10.40 14.71
CA SER A 167 6.62 -11.42 13.68
C SER A 167 6.02 -10.79 12.41
N ALA A 168 6.17 -11.45 11.26
CA ALA A 168 5.58 -10.97 10.03
C ALA A 168 4.06 -10.77 10.13
N SER A 169 3.38 -11.53 11.00
CA SER A 169 1.92 -11.51 11.20
C SER A 169 1.39 -10.39 12.10
N MET A 170 2.15 -9.31 12.30
CA MET A 170 1.83 -8.23 13.26
C MET A 170 1.42 -6.90 12.62
N GLY A 171 0.87 -6.95 11.41
CA GLY A 171 0.26 -5.76 10.84
C GLY A 171 -0.92 -5.27 11.71
N ILE A 172 -1.10 -3.96 11.77
CA ILE A 172 -2.30 -3.28 12.27
C ILE A 172 -3.09 -2.86 11.04
N SER A 173 -4.35 -3.32 10.95
CA SER A 173 -5.26 -2.98 9.85
C SER A 173 -6.04 -1.70 10.08
N GLY A 174 -6.16 -1.29 11.35
CA GLY A 174 -6.77 -0.03 11.73
C GLY A 174 -7.27 -0.04 13.16
N VAL A 175 -7.94 1.05 13.50
CA VAL A 175 -8.56 1.27 14.81
C VAL A 175 -10.04 1.50 14.62
N VAL A 176 -10.85 0.84 15.43
CA VAL A 176 -12.29 1.09 15.52
C VAL A 176 -12.58 1.80 16.84
N ILE A 177 -13.16 2.99 16.77
CA ILE A 177 -13.58 3.76 17.93
C ILE A 177 -15.05 3.41 18.23
N ASN A 178 -15.29 2.92 19.43
CA ASN A 178 -16.61 2.61 19.96
C ASN A 178 -16.96 3.61 21.08
N LEU A 179 -17.85 4.56 20.77
CA LEU A 179 -18.26 5.62 21.69
C LEU A 179 -19.23 5.09 22.75
N ASP A 180 -19.07 5.51 24.01
CA ASP A 180 -19.92 5.09 25.14
C ASP A 180 -21.28 5.81 25.19
N SER A 181 -21.70 6.46 24.10
CA SER A 181 -22.86 7.36 24.03
C SER A 181 -24.22 6.65 24.12
N GLY A 182 -24.23 5.31 24.07
CA GLY A 182 -25.45 4.50 24.22
C GLY A 182 -26.43 4.60 23.04
N ALA A 183 -26.03 5.25 21.94
CA ALA A 183 -26.69 5.13 20.64
C ALA A 183 -26.09 3.92 19.91
N ASP A 184 -26.93 2.95 19.54
CA ASP A 184 -26.50 1.78 18.77
C ASP A 184 -25.78 2.24 17.47
N ASP A 185 -24.55 1.72 17.27
CA ASP A 185 -23.83 1.58 15.98
C ASP A 185 -22.97 2.73 15.38
N ASP A 186 -22.60 3.79 16.09
CA ASP A 186 -21.59 4.75 15.56
C ASP A 186 -20.15 4.23 15.78
N LEU A 187 -19.81 3.12 15.11
CA LEU A 187 -18.43 2.66 14.99
C LEU A 187 -17.67 3.55 14.01
N ILE A 188 -16.61 4.20 14.48
CA ILE A 188 -15.75 5.02 13.62
C ILE A 188 -14.53 4.20 13.26
N HIS A 189 -14.39 3.89 11.98
CA HIS A 189 -13.26 3.15 11.45
C HIS A 189 -12.17 4.13 11.01
N ILE A 190 -10.99 3.99 11.60
CA ILE A 190 -9.77 4.68 11.20
C ILE A 190 -8.85 3.61 10.59
N PRO A 191 -8.75 3.54 9.25
CA PRO A 191 -7.82 2.63 8.61
C PRO A 191 -6.37 2.91 9.02
N SER A 192 -5.54 1.89 9.03
CA SER A 192 -4.10 1.98 9.33
C SER A 192 -3.36 3.06 8.54
N TYR A 193 -3.67 3.22 7.25
CA TYR A 193 -3.01 4.18 6.36
C TYR A 193 -3.36 5.64 6.70
N ASP A 194 -4.48 5.88 7.39
CA ASP A 194 -4.90 7.20 7.84
C ASP A 194 -4.29 7.55 9.21
N LEU A 195 -3.63 6.59 9.87
CA LEU A 195 -2.99 6.82 11.16
C LEU A 195 -1.68 7.60 10.97
N GLN A 196 -1.47 8.58 11.85
CA GLN A 196 -0.14 9.11 12.05
C GLN A 196 0.70 8.07 12.78
N THR A 197 1.90 7.79 12.27
CA THR A 197 2.78 6.75 12.81
C THR A 197 4.18 7.26 13.11
N ARG A 198 4.90 6.54 13.97
CA ARG A 198 6.32 6.70 14.28
C ARG A 198 6.97 5.33 14.24
N ASN A 199 8.10 5.19 13.53
CA ASN A 199 8.84 3.93 13.44
C ASN A 199 7.94 2.74 13.07
N MET A 200 7.00 2.98 12.16
CA MET A 200 6.18 1.97 11.51
C MET A 200 6.34 2.13 10.01
N ARG A 201 6.06 1.04 9.29
CA ARG A 201 6.10 1.00 7.84
C ARG A 201 4.81 0.44 7.28
N PRO A 202 4.46 0.77 6.04
CA PRO A 202 3.50 0.00 5.26
C PRO A 202 3.73 -1.53 5.38
N TYR A 203 2.65 -2.28 5.43
CA TYR A 203 2.58 -3.73 5.51
C TYR A 203 1.51 -4.26 4.55
N GLY A 204 1.77 -5.42 3.96
CA GLY A 204 0.88 -6.06 3.01
C GLY A 204 1.49 -6.17 1.62
N ASN A 205 0.66 -6.59 0.67
CA ASN A 205 1.10 -6.79 -0.70
C ASN A 205 0.99 -5.49 -1.50
N PRO A 206 1.98 -5.17 -2.34
CA PRO A 206 1.88 -4.07 -3.26
C PRO A 206 0.70 -4.28 -4.20
N SER A 207 -0.13 -3.25 -4.37
CA SER A 207 -1.30 -3.34 -5.27
C SER A 207 -0.91 -3.52 -6.73
N TYR A 208 0.27 -3.05 -7.15
CA TYR A 208 0.82 -3.26 -8.48
C TYR A 208 2.35 -3.34 -8.43
N GLU A 209 2.96 -3.75 -9.52
CA GLU A 209 4.41 -3.86 -9.62
C GLU A 209 4.95 -3.23 -10.91
N ILE A 210 6.13 -2.63 -10.83
CA ILE A 210 6.91 -2.21 -11.98
C ILE A 210 8.26 -2.91 -11.91
N GLU A 211 8.53 -3.74 -12.91
CA GLU A 211 9.79 -4.46 -13.06
C GLU A 211 10.46 -4.05 -14.36
N SER A 212 11.73 -3.68 -14.29
CA SER A 212 12.50 -3.23 -15.45
C SER A 212 13.86 -3.90 -15.52
N TYR A 213 14.14 -4.50 -16.67
CA TYR A 213 15.48 -4.81 -17.17
C TYR A 213 15.92 -3.83 -18.27
N GLY A 214 15.00 -3.00 -18.77
CA GLY A 214 15.23 -1.95 -19.76
C GLY A 214 15.46 -0.56 -19.13
N ALA A 215 15.23 0.48 -19.94
CA ALA A 215 15.37 1.86 -19.50
C ALA A 215 14.10 2.38 -18.82
N VAL A 216 14.25 3.05 -17.67
CA VAL A 216 13.15 3.77 -17.00
C VAL A 216 13.56 5.21 -16.78
N GLN A 217 12.73 6.15 -17.25
CA GLN A 217 12.89 7.57 -16.99
C GLN A 217 11.63 8.13 -16.35
N ILE A 218 11.76 8.71 -15.16
CA ILE A 218 10.68 9.36 -14.43
C ILE A 218 11.06 10.81 -14.22
N THR A 219 10.23 11.75 -14.66
CA THR A 219 10.49 13.19 -14.57
C THR A 219 9.27 13.91 -14.00
N SER A 220 9.47 14.66 -12.93
CA SER A 220 8.44 15.49 -12.26
C SER A 220 7.10 14.76 -12.08
N SER A 221 7.17 13.48 -11.70
CA SER A 221 6.01 12.59 -11.63
C SER A 221 5.86 12.02 -10.24
N ASP A 222 4.62 11.76 -9.85
CA ASP A 222 4.28 11.20 -8.55
C ASP A 222 3.94 9.72 -8.68
N ILE A 223 4.56 8.92 -7.84
CA ILE A 223 4.39 7.48 -7.80
C ILE A 223 3.84 7.12 -6.44
N ASP A 224 2.62 6.60 -6.41
CA ASP A 224 2.00 6.15 -5.19
C ASP A 224 1.95 4.62 -5.16
N ARG A 225 2.50 4.04 -4.10
CA ARG A 225 2.49 2.62 -3.78
C ARG A 225 3.13 1.77 -4.89
N GLY A 226 2.88 0.47 -4.80
CA GLY A 226 3.42 -0.52 -5.70
C GLY A 226 4.84 -0.92 -5.34
N ARG A 227 5.30 -2.01 -5.93
CA ARG A 227 6.66 -2.52 -5.77
C ARG A 227 7.47 -2.21 -7.02
N TRP A 228 8.73 -1.82 -6.81
CA TRP A 228 9.61 -1.40 -7.88
C TRP A 228 10.89 -2.23 -7.90
N VAL A 229 11.14 -2.88 -9.04
CA VAL A 229 12.32 -3.70 -9.30
C VAL A 229 13.03 -3.14 -10.53
N MET A 230 14.11 -2.40 -10.31
CA MET A 230 14.84 -1.59 -11.28
C MET A 230 16.21 -2.21 -11.56
N ASN A 231 16.23 -3.23 -12.42
CA ASN A 231 17.43 -3.98 -12.79
C ASN A 231 18.12 -3.49 -14.08
N GLY A 232 17.52 -2.52 -14.78
CA GLY A 232 18.13 -1.82 -15.91
C GLY A 232 18.64 -0.41 -15.56
N ASP A 233 18.68 0.47 -16.56
CA ASP A 233 19.06 1.87 -16.39
C ASP A 233 17.85 2.70 -15.95
N THR A 234 17.89 3.24 -14.74
CA THR A 234 16.80 4.01 -14.14
C THR A 234 17.25 5.41 -13.77
N THR A 235 16.52 6.42 -14.26
CA THR A 235 16.70 7.83 -13.87
C THR A 235 15.38 8.40 -13.37
N ILE A 236 15.39 8.94 -12.16
CA ILE A 236 14.25 9.60 -11.52
C ILE A 236 14.67 11.03 -11.20
N THR A 237 13.89 12.01 -11.65
CA THR A 237 14.22 13.43 -11.46
C THR A 237 12.98 14.23 -11.07
N GLY A 238 12.97 14.78 -9.86
CA GLY A 238 11.81 15.50 -9.32
C GLY A 238 10.65 14.57 -8.92
N GLY A 239 9.54 15.17 -8.50
CA GLY A 239 8.33 14.45 -8.08
C GLY A 239 8.47 13.75 -6.72
N ALA A 240 7.58 12.81 -6.45
CA ALA A 240 7.56 12.02 -5.22
C ALA A 240 7.36 10.51 -5.49
N ILE A 241 7.95 9.68 -4.62
CA ILE A 241 7.70 8.25 -4.52
C ILE A 241 7.16 8.00 -3.12
N ASN A 242 5.87 7.71 -3.01
CA ASN A 242 5.15 7.59 -1.74
C ASN A 242 4.72 6.15 -1.53
N ASP A 243 4.97 5.59 -0.34
CA ASP A 243 4.52 4.24 0.06
C ASP A 243 4.98 3.11 -0.89
N ALA A 244 6.04 3.33 -1.67
CA ALA A 244 6.45 2.45 -2.79
C ALA A 244 7.84 1.82 -2.63
N GLY A 245 8.44 1.93 -1.44
CA GLY A 245 9.74 1.34 -1.11
C GLY A 245 9.64 -0.11 -0.56
N PRO A 246 10.77 -0.82 -0.47
CA PRO A 246 12.05 -0.45 -1.04
C PRO A 246 12.04 -0.59 -2.58
N ILE A 247 12.71 0.35 -3.26
CA ILE A 247 13.10 0.18 -4.67
C ILE A 247 14.25 -0.82 -4.73
N PHE A 248 14.08 -1.92 -5.45
CA PHE A 248 15.09 -2.97 -5.57
C PHE A 248 15.91 -2.80 -6.85
N ALA A 249 17.23 -2.80 -6.74
CA ALA A 249 18.14 -2.84 -7.88
C ALA A 249 19.23 -3.88 -7.59
N THR A 250 18.97 -5.15 -7.89
CA THR A 250 19.79 -6.27 -7.40
C THR A 250 20.71 -6.88 -8.45
N GLU A 251 20.43 -6.64 -9.73
CA GLU A 251 21.29 -7.13 -10.82
C GLU A 251 22.60 -6.33 -10.94
N ASN A 252 23.66 -6.99 -11.40
CA ASN A 252 24.99 -6.39 -11.47
C ASN A 252 25.11 -5.28 -12.52
N SER A 253 24.22 -5.25 -13.51
CA SER A 253 24.16 -4.23 -14.55
C SER A 253 23.23 -3.08 -14.22
N ALA A 254 22.51 -3.15 -13.10
CA ALA A 254 21.54 -2.14 -12.74
C ALA A 254 22.25 -0.81 -12.39
N SER A 255 21.63 0.29 -12.82
CA SER A 255 22.10 1.65 -12.58
C SER A 255 20.91 2.50 -12.19
N ILE A 256 20.96 3.14 -11.03
CA ILE A 256 19.88 4.02 -10.55
C ILE A 256 20.42 5.41 -10.24
N SER A 257 19.78 6.43 -10.79
CA SER A 257 20.03 7.82 -10.44
C SER A 257 18.73 8.46 -9.97
N ILE A 258 18.73 9.03 -8.77
CA ILE A 258 17.58 9.74 -8.21
C ILE A 258 18.03 11.15 -7.83
N ASN A 259 17.41 12.16 -8.44
CA ASN A 259 17.78 13.56 -8.26
C ASN A 259 16.56 14.42 -7.91
N GLY A 260 16.59 15.09 -6.76
CA GLY A 260 15.53 16.03 -6.36
C GLY A 260 14.13 15.41 -6.21
N THR A 261 14.04 14.09 -6.02
CA THR A 261 12.79 13.36 -5.78
C THR A 261 12.58 13.15 -4.28
N LEU A 262 11.36 13.39 -3.79
CA LEU A 262 10.97 13.01 -2.44
C LEU A 262 10.71 11.51 -2.38
N ILE A 263 11.26 10.81 -1.40
CA ILE A 263 10.91 9.41 -1.14
C ILE A 263 10.37 9.32 0.28
N ASP A 264 9.18 8.74 0.42
CA ASP A 264 8.50 8.54 1.69
C ASP A 264 7.76 7.20 1.69
N GLY A 265 7.64 6.56 2.85
CA GLY A 265 6.93 5.29 3.02
C GLY A 265 7.57 4.09 2.30
N SER A 266 8.44 3.35 3.00
CA SER A 266 8.95 2.07 2.51
C SER A 266 8.30 0.89 3.23
N LEU A 267 8.03 -0.22 2.52
CA LEU A 267 7.71 -1.54 3.07
C LEU A 267 8.91 -2.17 3.82
N ASP A 268 9.96 -1.41 4.13
CA ASP A 268 11.14 -1.79 4.90
C ASP A 268 11.75 -0.59 5.65
N ASP A 269 12.81 -0.79 6.43
CA ASP A 269 13.61 0.27 7.05
C ASP A 269 14.51 1.03 6.06
N HIS A 270 14.57 0.60 4.79
CA HIS A 270 15.31 1.25 3.72
C HIS A 270 14.38 1.60 2.56
N ASP A 271 14.54 2.77 1.96
CA ASP A 271 13.77 3.18 0.78
C ASP A 271 14.32 2.59 -0.54
N VAL A 272 15.62 2.29 -0.57
CA VAL A 272 16.29 1.71 -1.74
C VAL A 272 17.22 0.59 -1.29
N ARG A 273 17.17 -0.56 -1.98
CA ARG A 273 18.05 -1.70 -1.72
C ARG A 273 18.79 -2.10 -2.99
N MET A 274 20.12 -2.09 -2.92
CA MET A 274 20.99 -2.30 -4.07
C MET A 274 21.90 -3.52 -3.90
N GLY A 275 22.17 -4.20 -5.01
CA GLY A 275 23.18 -5.26 -5.09
C GLY A 275 24.60 -4.70 -4.99
N GLY A 276 25.56 -5.56 -4.62
CA GLY A 276 26.95 -5.13 -4.37
C GLY A 276 27.71 -4.58 -5.58
N SER A 277 27.21 -4.77 -6.80
CA SER A 277 27.82 -4.27 -8.06
C SER A 277 26.98 -3.21 -8.77
N THR A 278 25.88 -2.76 -8.16
CA THR A 278 24.95 -1.79 -8.74
C THR A 278 25.53 -0.37 -8.64
N SER A 279 25.36 0.45 -9.68
CA SER A 279 25.79 1.86 -9.68
C SER A 279 24.67 2.76 -9.14
N SER A 280 25.01 3.74 -8.29
CA SER A 280 24.08 4.76 -7.79
C SER A 280 24.62 6.19 -7.86
N ASP A 281 23.71 7.14 -8.09
CA ASP A 281 23.91 8.57 -7.84
C ASP A 281 22.65 9.16 -7.20
N PHE A 282 22.76 9.66 -5.96
CA PHE A 282 21.66 10.23 -5.18
C PHE A 282 22.01 11.68 -4.82
N VAL A 283 21.22 12.65 -5.29
CA VAL A 283 21.48 14.09 -5.13
C VAL A 283 20.23 14.89 -4.80
#